data_AF-A0A7Y3RIN4-F1
#
_entry.id   AF-A0A7Y3RIN4-F1
#
_cell.length_a   1.000
_cell.length_b   1.000
_cell.length_c   1.000
_cell.angle_alpha   90.00
_cell.angle_beta   90.00
_cell.angle_gamma   90.00
#
_symmetry.space_group_name_H-M   'P 1'
#
loop_
_entity.id
_entity.type
_entity.pdbx_description
1 polymer ?
#
loop_
_entity_poly.entity_id
_entity_poly.type
_entity_poly.pdbx_seq_one_letter_code
_entity_poly.pdbx_strand_id
1 'polypeptide(L)'
;AEETGAPVIFDATHSAQQPGGQGGSSGGQREMVPTLARAAVAVGVAGVFAETHPDPDNAPSDGPNMIRLHHLERFLSELKDLDALAKSRGSLYGFSE
;
A
#
# COMPACT_ATOMS: atom_id res chain seq x y z
N ALA A 1 -15.71 -8.38 1.56
CA ALA A 1 -16.36 -7.18 1.00
C ALA A 1 -17.76 -7.51 0.53
N GLU A 2 -17.94 -8.53 -0.33
CA GLU A 2 -19.27 -8.93 -0.82
C GLU A 2 -20.23 -9.38 0.30
N GLU A 3 -19.75 -10.20 1.23
CA GLU A 3 -20.60 -10.68 2.33
C GLU A 3 -20.92 -9.61 3.38
N THR A 4 -19.99 -8.70 3.64
CA THR A 4 -20.08 -7.75 4.77
C THR A 4 -20.42 -6.31 4.36
N GLY A 5 -20.29 -5.96 3.08
CA GLY A 5 -20.37 -4.58 2.59
C GLY A 5 -19.28 -3.64 3.11
N ALA A 6 -18.32 -4.15 3.89
CA ALA A 6 -17.32 -3.31 4.55
C ALA A 6 -16.27 -2.78 3.56
N PRO A 7 -15.80 -1.53 3.73
CA PRO A 7 -14.73 -0.98 2.91
C PRO A 7 -13.43 -1.75 3.12
N VAL A 8 -12.73 -2.05 2.02
CA VAL A 8 -11.43 -2.71 2.05
C VAL A 8 -10.33 -1.66 2.02
N ILE A 9 -9.46 -1.68 3.03
CA ILE A 9 -8.24 -0.86 3.10
C ILE A 9 -7.03 -1.77 2.88
N PHE A 10 -6.12 -1.36 2.00
CA PHE A 10 -4.87 -2.07 1.78
C PHE A 10 -3.72 -1.40 2.53
N ASP A 11 -3.10 -2.13 3.46
CA ASP A 11 -1.87 -1.68 4.13
C ASP A 11 -0.66 -1.96 3.25
N ALA A 12 -0.16 -0.93 2.57
CA ALA A 12 0.92 -1.07 1.62
C ALA A 12 2.28 -1.28 2.28
N THR A 13 2.49 -0.71 3.47
CA THR A 13 3.79 -0.76 4.16
C THR A 13 4.00 -2.09 4.87
N HIS A 14 3.02 -2.56 5.65
CA HIS A 14 3.15 -3.85 6.32
C HIS A 14 3.02 -5.04 5.36
N SER A 15 2.35 -4.88 4.21
CA SER A 15 2.35 -5.92 3.16
C SER A 15 3.72 -6.11 2.49
N ALA A 16 4.65 -5.16 2.63
CA ALA A 16 6.03 -5.27 2.14
C ALA A 16 7.02 -5.76 3.21
N GLN A 17 6.54 -6.06 4.42
CA GLN A 17 7.34 -6.48 5.56
C GLN A 17 7.89 -7.90 5.36
N GLN A 18 9.10 -8.12 5.87
CA GLN A 18 9.71 -9.44 5.94
C GLN A 18 9.83 -9.87 7.41
N PRO A 19 8.87 -10.67 7.93
CA PRO A 19 8.86 -11.08 9.33
C PRO A 19 10.15 -11.84 9.70
N GLY A 20 10.81 -11.42 10.78
CA GLY A 20 12.07 -12.03 11.24
C GLY A 20 13.28 -11.78 10.35
N GLY A 21 13.17 -10.91 9.34
CA GLY A 21 14.22 -10.65 8.34
C GLY A 21 15.52 -10.03 8.86
N GLN A 22 15.58 -9.62 10.13
CA GLN A 22 16.76 -8.98 10.75
C GLN A 22 17.19 -9.63 12.09
N GLY A 23 16.96 -10.93 12.27
CA GLY A 23 17.53 -11.67 13.41
C GLY A 23 16.97 -11.27 14.79
N GLY A 24 15.77 -10.68 14.84
CA GLY A 24 15.09 -10.26 16.06
C GLY A 24 14.07 -9.14 15.84
N SER A 25 14.26 -8.35 14.79
CA SER A 25 13.30 -7.38 14.25
C SER A 25 12.79 -7.80 12.88
N SER A 26 11.69 -7.16 12.46
CA SER A 26 11.18 -7.31 11.09
C SER A 26 12.03 -6.52 10.11
N GLY A 27 12.37 -7.15 8.98
CA GLY A 27 12.90 -6.44 7.81
C GLY A 27 11.77 -5.89 6.94
N GLY A 28 12.10 -5.41 5.76
CA GLY A 28 11.13 -4.84 4.83
C GLY A 28 11.74 -4.57 3.46
N GLN A 29 10.89 -4.59 2.43
CA GLN A 29 11.22 -4.22 1.05
C GLN A 29 10.46 -2.95 0.68
N ARG A 30 10.88 -1.80 1.24
CA ARG A 30 10.28 -0.48 1.00
C ARG A 30 10.03 -0.20 -0.49
N GLU A 31 10.94 -0.64 -1.35
CA GLU A 31 10.89 -0.52 -2.81
C GLU A 31 9.66 -1.21 -3.43
N MET A 32 9.06 -2.19 -2.75
CA MET A 32 7.84 -2.87 -3.18
C MET A 32 6.56 -2.12 -2.81
N VAL A 33 6.61 -1.17 -1.86
CA VAL A 33 5.43 -0.43 -1.39
C VAL A 33 4.71 0.29 -2.54
N PRO A 34 5.39 1.03 -3.44
CA PRO A 34 4.72 1.63 -4.60
C PRO A 34 4.08 0.61 -5.53
N THR A 35 4.75 -0.52 -5.77
CA THR A 35 4.24 -1.58 -6.65
C THR A 35 2.95 -2.19 -6.09
N LEU A 36 2.96 -2.55 -4.81
CA LEU A 36 1.80 -3.14 -4.14
C LEU A 36 0.64 -2.15 -4.03
N ALA A 37 0.92 -0.88 -3.68
CA ALA A 37 -0.11 0.14 -3.59
C ALA A 37 -0.78 0.42 -4.95
N ARG A 38 0.01 0.49 -6.03
CA ARG A 38 -0.51 0.65 -7.41
C ARG A 38 -1.39 -0.53 -7.81
N ALA A 39 -0.98 -1.75 -7.46
CA ALA A 39 -1.79 -2.94 -7.71
C ALA A 39 -3.12 -2.88 -6.93
N ALA A 40 -3.09 -2.48 -5.66
CA ALA A 40 -4.28 -2.38 -4.82
C ALA A 40 -5.30 -1.36 -5.37
N VAL A 41 -4.86 -0.15 -5.72
CA VAL A 41 -5.78 0.86 -6.30
C VAL A 41 -6.31 0.45 -7.67
N ALA A 42 -5.51 -0.26 -8.48
CA ALA A 42 -5.95 -0.77 -9.77
C ALA A 42 -7.03 -1.88 -9.65
N VAL A 43 -6.96 -2.70 -8.59
CA VAL A 43 -8.01 -3.68 -8.25
C VAL A 43 -9.28 -2.99 -7.77
N GLY A 44 -9.15 -1.85 -7.10
CA GLY A 44 -10.27 -1.06 -6.59
C GLY A 44 -10.50 -1.27 -5.09
N VAL A 45 -9.65 -0.65 -4.28
CA VAL A 45 -9.82 -0.58 -2.81
C VAL A 45 -10.53 0.70 -2.38
N ALA A 46 -11.11 0.68 -1.17
CA ALA A 46 -11.71 1.87 -0.58
C ALA A 46 -10.64 2.87 -0.12
N GLY A 47 -9.44 2.38 0.23
CA GLY A 47 -8.31 3.22 0.58
C GLY A 47 -7.01 2.44 0.70
N VAL A 48 -5.92 3.19 0.78
CA VAL A 48 -4.58 2.68 1.05
C VAL A 48 -4.11 3.25 2.39
N PHE A 49 -3.57 2.39 3.23
CA PHE A 49 -2.81 2.75 4.41
C PHE A 49 -1.31 2.65 4.08
N ALA A 50 -0.55 3.65 4.49
CA ALA A 50 0.90 3.66 4.32
C ALA A 50 1.56 4.50 5.42
N GLU A 51 2.61 3.96 6.02
CA GLU A 51 3.44 4.68 6.99
C GLU A 51 4.58 5.45 6.33
N THR A 52 4.98 6.54 6.97
CA THR A 52 6.06 7.40 6.47
C THR A 52 6.91 7.96 7.59
N HIS A 53 8.17 8.28 7.27
CA HIS A 53 9.08 8.97 8.19
C HIS A 53 10.01 9.90 7.40
N PRO A 54 10.45 11.04 7.97
CA PRO A 54 11.48 11.88 7.35
C PRO A 54 12.78 11.12 7.11
N ASP A 55 13.12 10.23 8.06
CA ASP A 55 14.32 9.39 8.03
C ASP A 55 14.00 7.94 8.45
N PRO A 56 13.41 7.13 7.56
CA PRO A 56 12.98 5.77 7.89
C PRO A 56 14.10 4.86 8.43
N ASP A 57 15.35 5.13 8.05
CA ASP A 57 16.47 4.27 8.43
C ASP A 57 16.85 4.44 9.91
N ASN A 58 16.37 5.50 10.56
CA ASN A 58 16.48 5.78 12.00
C ASN A 58 15.12 5.78 12.72
N ALA A 59 14.07 5.25 12.10
CA ALA A 59 12.76 5.12 12.76
C ALA A 59 12.83 4.08 13.90
N PRO A 60 12.12 4.31 15.03
CA PRO A 60 12.15 3.40 16.17
C PRO A 60 11.43 2.06 15.92
N SER A 61 10.58 1.98 14.89
CA SER A 61 9.89 0.79 14.42
C SER A 61 9.62 0.91 12.93
N ASP A 62 9.50 -0.23 12.24
CA ASP A 62 9.01 -0.39 10.86
C ASP A 62 9.68 0.47 9.77
N GLY A 63 10.82 1.08 10.11
CA GLY A 63 11.66 1.86 9.20
C GLY A 63 11.90 1.19 7.84
N PRO A 64 12.25 -0.11 7.77
CA PRO A 64 12.41 -0.84 6.51
C PRO A 64 11.17 -0.86 5.60
N ASN A 65 9.98 -0.55 6.10
CA ASN A 65 8.72 -0.52 5.35
C ASN A 65 8.26 0.91 5.01
N MET A 66 8.63 1.91 5.81
CA MET A 66 8.10 3.27 5.70
C MET A 66 8.58 4.01 4.45
N ILE A 67 7.67 4.76 3.81
CA ILE A 67 8.01 5.66 2.70
C ILE A 67 8.77 6.88 3.25
N ARG A 68 9.82 7.37 2.56
CA ARG A 68 10.44 8.66 2.93
C ARG A 68 9.42 9.79 2.75
N LEU A 69 9.23 10.62 3.76
CA LEU A 69 8.16 11.64 3.79
C LEU A 69 8.16 12.57 2.57
N HIS A 70 9.34 12.96 2.08
CA HIS A 70 9.45 13.83 0.90
C HIS A 70 9.01 13.18 -0.42
N HIS A 71 8.75 11.87 -0.45
CA HIS A 71 8.16 11.17 -1.60
C HIS A 71 6.64 11.02 -1.50
N LEU A 72 6.03 11.34 -0.35
CA LEU A 72 4.62 11.08 -0.09
C LEU A 72 3.70 11.75 -1.11
N GLU A 73 3.93 13.02 -1.45
CA GLU A 73 3.10 13.75 -2.41
C GLU A 73 3.07 13.06 -3.79
N ARG A 74 4.23 12.66 -4.29
CA ARG A 74 4.36 11.95 -5.57
C ARG A 74 3.67 10.58 -5.52
N PHE A 75 3.87 9.86 -4.43
CA PHE A 75 3.23 8.56 -4.19
C PHE A 75 1.70 8.69 -4.22
N LEU A 76 1.14 9.63 -3.45
CA LEU A 76 -0.30 9.86 -3.39
C LEU A 76 -0.89 10.35 -4.72
N SER A 77 -0.17 11.19 -5.45
CA SER A 77 -0.61 11.70 -6.75
C SER A 77 -0.75 10.56 -7.78
N GLU A 78 0.26 9.69 -7.88
CA GLU A 78 0.21 8.50 -8.75
C GLU A 78 -0.96 7.58 -8.37
N LEU A 79 -1.14 7.30 -7.07
CA LEU A 79 -2.23 6.45 -6.61
C LEU A 79 -3.59 7.05 -6.91
N LYS A 80 -3.76 8.36 -6.72
CA LYS A 80 -5.02 9.07 -6.99
C LYS A 80 -5.40 8.99 -8.47
N ASP A 81 -4.45 9.15 -9.37
CA ASP A 81 -4.70 9.08 -10.81
C ASP A 81 -5.11 7.67 -11.25
N LEU A 82 -4.42 6.64 -10.73
CA LEU A 82 -4.78 5.24 -10.97
C LEU A 82 -6.13 4.89 -10.35
N ASP A 83 -6.41 5.36 -9.14
CA ASP A 83 -7.65 5.11 -8.42
C ASP A 83 -8.85 5.70 -9.15
N ALA A 84 -8.73 6.94 -9.64
CA ALA A 84 -9.76 7.59 -10.43
C ALA A 84 -10.06 6.81 -11.71
N LEU A 85 -9.02 6.33 -12.41
CA LEU A 85 -9.18 5.49 -13.59
C LEU A 85 -9.83 4.14 -13.26
N ALA A 86 -9.39 3.46 -12.21
CA ALA A 86 -9.94 2.17 -11.80
C ALA A 86 -11.41 2.28 -11.41
N LYS A 87 -11.75 3.27 -10.57
CA LYS A 87 -13.13 3.53 -10.12
C LYS A 87 -14.06 4.06 -11.22
N SER A 88 -13.52 4.61 -12.31
CA SER A 88 -14.34 4.97 -13.48
C SER A 88 -14.72 3.76 -14.33
N ARG A 89 -14.17 2.58 -14.07
CA ARG A 89 -14.53 1.34 -14.75
C ARG A 89 -15.54 0.57 -13.91
N GLY A 90 -16.39 -0.21 -14.59
CA GLY A 90 -17.25 -1.16 -13.89
C GLY A 90 -16.40 -2.19 -13.15
N SER A 91 -16.90 -2.68 -12.02
CA SER A 91 -16.25 -3.76 -11.28
C SER A 91 -16.06 -4.97 -12.19
N LEU A 92 -14.86 -5.54 -12.17
CA LEU A 92 -14.58 -6.82 -12.83
C LEU A 92 -14.90 -8.02 -11.93
N TYR A 93 -15.34 -7.80 -10.68
CA TYR A 93 -15.90 -8.87 -9.86
C TYR A 93 -17.08 -9.51 -10.59
N GLY A 94 -17.04 -10.83 -10.75
CA GLY A 94 -18.04 -11.59 -11.51
C GLY A 94 -17.70 -11.84 -12.98
N PHE A 95 -16.54 -11.43 -13.50
CA PHE A 95 -16.10 -11.79 -14.87
C PHE A 95 -15.87 -13.30 -15.07
N SER A 96 -15.79 -14.07 -13.99
CA SER A 96 -15.62 -15.52 -14.01
C SER A 96 -16.92 -16.31 -13.83
N GLU A 97 -18.08 -15.64 -13.81
CA GLU A 97 -19.39 -16.30 -13.89
C GLU A 97 -19.93 -16.34 -15.33
#